data_AF-Q6W7E5-F1
#
_entry.id   AF-Q6W7E5-F1
#
_cell.length_a   1.000
_cell.length_b   1.000
_cell.length_c   1.000
_cell.angle_alpha   90.00
_cell.angle_beta   90.00
_cell.angle_gamma   90.00
#
_symmetry.space_group_name_H-M   'P 1'
#
loop_
_entity.id
_entity.type
_entity.pdbx_description
1 polymer ?
#
loop_
_entity_poly.entity_id
_entity_poly.type
_entity_poly.pdbx_seq_one_letter_code
_entity_poly.pdbx_strand_id
1 'polypeptide(L)' 'LCRSECHLSAGPYRGTLFADQPAMFVSPASSPPVAKLCELVHLCGGRVSQVPRQASIVIGPYSGKKKATVKYLSEKWVL' A
#
# COMPACT_ATOMS: atom_id res chain seq x y z
N LEU A 1 -1.68 -8.79 -24.82
CA LEU A 1 -0.64 -8.73 -23.77
C LEU A 1 -0.53 -10.11 -23.16
N CYS A 2 0.55 -10.81 -23.47
CA CYS A 2 0.67 -12.26 -23.40
C CYS A 2 1.02 -12.73 -22.00
N ARG A 3 0.44 -13.86 -21.59
CA ARG A 3 0.59 -14.59 -20.32
C ARG A 3 1.98 -15.27 -20.19
N SER A 4 3.02 -14.63 -20.73
CA SER A 4 4.36 -15.20 -20.98
C SER A 4 5.48 -14.56 -20.16
N GLU A 5 5.19 -13.94 -19.02
CA GLU A 5 6.23 -13.41 -18.13
C GLU A 5 6.48 -14.30 -16.89
N CYS A 6 5.89 -15.50 -16.83
CA CYS A 6 6.05 -16.39 -15.67
C CYS A 6 7.35 -17.22 -15.64
N HIS A 7 8.32 -17.00 -16.55
CA HIS A 7 9.47 -17.90 -16.67
C HIS A 7 10.86 -17.27 -16.52
N LEU A 8 10.95 -15.99 -16.12
CA LEU A 8 12.24 -15.28 -15.98
C LEU A 8 12.65 -14.94 -14.54
N SER A 9 11.82 -15.21 -13.54
CA SER A 9 12.18 -14.94 -12.15
C SER A 9 12.81 -16.17 -11.49
N ALA A 10 14.11 -16.38 -11.71
CA ALA A 10 14.91 -17.31 -10.91
C ALA A 10 15.27 -16.75 -9.50
N GLY A 11 14.70 -15.61 -9.12
CA GLY A 11 14.86 -14.96 -7.82
C GLY A 11 13.53 -14.80 -7.08
N PRO A 12 13.54 -14.38 -5.80
CA PRO A 12 12.33 -14.16 -5.02
C PRO A 12 11.39 -13.20 -5.75
N TYR A 13 10.19 -13.68 -6.10
CA TYR A 13 9.19 -12.86 -6.78
C TYR A 13 8.71 -11.76 -5.84
N ARG A 14 8.73 -10.51 -6.33
CA ARG A 14 8.21 -9.34 -5.64
C ARG A 14 7.26 -8.63 -6.57
N GLY A 15 6.03 -8.40 -6.12
CA GLY A 15 5.02 -7.71 -6.93
C GLY A 15 5.41 -6.27 -7.17
N THR A 16 4.98 -5.72 -8.30
CA THR A 16 5.27 -4.33 -8.72
C THR A 16 4.00 -3.46 -8.79
N LEU A 17 2.85 -3.97 -8.34
CA LEU A 17 1.56 -3.29 -8.42
C LEU A 17 1.57 -1.89 -7.81
N PHE A 18 2.31 -1.70 -6.71
CA PHE A 18 2.41 -0.43 -6.00
C PHE A 18 3.80 0.23 -6.12
N ALA A 19 4.65 -0.21 -7.05
CA ALA A 19 6.02 0.30 -7.19
C ALA A 19 6.05 1.82 -7.49
N ASP A 20 5.15 2.29 -8.36
CA ASP A 20 5.02 3.71 -8.73
C ASP A 20 4.16 4.53 -7.77
N GLN A 21 3.59 3.90 -6.74
CA GLN A 21 2.78 4.61 -5.77
C GLN A 21 3.66 5.39 -4.77
N PRO A 22 3.19 6.56 -4.30
CA PRO A 22 3.88 7.30 -3.24
C PRO A 22 3.81 6.53 -1.92
N ALA A 23 4.54 7.01 -0.90
CA ALA A 23 4.49 6.42 0.42
C ALA A 23 3.04 6.42 0.96
N MET A 24 2.63 5.27 1.48
CA MET A 24 1.31 5.02 2.04
C MET A 24 1.39 4.93 3.56
N PHE A 25 0.35 5.40 4.25
CA PHE A 25 0.17 5.20 5.68
C PHE A 25 -1.07 4.34 5.87
N VAL A 26 -0.94 3.23 6.59
CA VAL A 26 -2.07 2.37 6.95
C VAL A 26 -2.53 2.72 8.36
N SER A 27 -3.82 2.96 8.53
CA SER A 27 -4.39 3.26 9.83
C SER A 27 -4.22 2.08 10.79
N PRO A 28 -3.83 2.31 12.07
CA PRO A 28 -3.74 1.24 13.07
C PRO A 28 -5.10 0.61 13.39
N ALA A 29 -6.20 1.31 13.11
CA ALA A 29 -7.56 0.82 13.31
C ALA A 29 -8.16 0.20 12.03
N SER A 30 -7.33 -0.21 11.06
CA SER A 30 -7.79 -0.80 9.80
C SER A 30 -8.42 -2.18 9.98
N SER A 31 -9.32 -2.54 9.07
CA SER A 31 -9.85 -3.89 8.89
C SER A 31 -9.68 -4.32 7.43
N PRO A 32 -8.80 -5.29 7.10
CA PRO A 32 -8.08 -6.22 7.98
C PRO A 32 -6.97 -5.58 8.82
N PRO A 33 -6.39 -6.31 9.82
CA PRO A 33 -5.38 -5.77 10.73
C PRO A 33 -4.22 -5.09 10.01
N VAL A 34 -3.77 -3.95 10.52
CA VAL A 34 -2.72 -3.10 9.93
C VAL A 34 -1.48 -3.90 9.51
N ALA A 35 -1.03 -4.86 10.32
CA ALA A 35 0.13 -5.69 10.01
C ALA A 35 -0.02 -6.45 8.70
N LYS A 36 -1.20 -7.04 8.46
CA LYS A 36 -1.51 -7.80 7.24
C LYS A 36 -1.64 -6.89 6.03
N LEU A 37 -2.26 -5.73 6.18
CA LEU A 37 -2.39 -4.78 5.08
C LEU A 37 -1.02 -4.19 4.69
N CYS A 38 -0.17 -3.88 5.67
CA CYS A 38 1.21 -3.44 5.44
C CYS A 38 2.03 -4.52 4.73
N GLU A 39 1.89 -5.79 5.14
CA GLU A 39 2.54 -6.94 4.50
C GLU A 39 2.14 -7.04 3.03
N LEU A 40 0.84 -6.95 2.70
CA LEU A 40 0.34 -6.96 1.33
C LEU A 40 0.91 -5.82 0.50
N VAL A 41 0.89 -4.59 1.04
CA VAL A 41 1.46 -3.43 0.35
C VAL A 41 2.94 -3.64 0.06
N HIS A 42 3.71 -4.20 1.01
CA HIS A 42 5.14 -4.48 0.83
C HIS A 42 5.41 -5.57 -0.22
N LEU A 43 4.67 -6.68 -0.17
CA LEU A 43 4.77 -7.78 -1.13
C LEU A 43 4.44 -7.33 -2.56
N CYS A 44 3.53 -6.37 -2.69
CA CYS A 44 3.13 -5.75 -3.95
C CYS A 44 4.03 -4.57 -4.38
N GLY A 45 5.18 -4.35 -3.71
CA GLY A 45 6.18 -3.37 -4.11
C GLY A 45 5.93 -1.95 -3.60
N GLY A 46 4.92 -1.76 -2.76
CA GLY A 46 4.56 -0.48 -2.17
C GLY A 46 5.43 -0.10 -0.98
N ARG A 47 5.41 1.19 -0.65
CA ARG A 47 6.15 1.77 0.49
C ARG A 47 5.16 2.16 1.58
N VAL A 48 5.36 1.64 2.79
CA VAL A 48 4.56 1.99 3.97
C VAL A 48 5.39 2.87 4.90
N SER A 49 4.86 4.04 5.27
CA SER A 49 5.40 4.88 6.33
C SER A 49 4.60 4.68 7.62
N GLN A 50 5.30 4.69 8.76
CA GLN A 50 4.70 4.72 10.09
C GLN A 50 4.17 6.11 10.47
N VAL A 51 4.51 7.14 9.69
CA VAL A 51 4.18 8.54 10.00
C VAL A 51 3.23 9.08 8.91
N PRO A 52 1.98 9.44 9.25
CA PRO A 52 1.00 9.95 8.28
C PRO A 52 1.48 11.19 7.51
N ARG A 53 2.36 11.99 8.13
CA ARG A 53 2.90 13.22 7.54
C ARG A 53 3.84 12.97 6.37
N GLN A 54 4.42 11.78 6.27
CA GLN A 54 5.32 11.38 5.19
C GLN A 54 4.59 10.63 4.06
N ALA A 55 3.31 10.34 4.24
CA ALA A 55 2.52 9.61 3.27
C ALA A 55 1.64 10.56 2.43
N SER A 56 1.53 10.25 1.14
CA SER A 56 0.60 10.94 0.23
C SER A 56 -0.73 10.19 0.08
N ILE A 57 -0.79 8.96 0.59
CA ILE A 57 -1.98 8.11 0.62
C ILE A 57 -2.16 7.61 2.05
N VAL A 58 -3.37 7.74 2.59
CA VAL A 58 -3.78 7.20 3.88
C VAL A 58 -4.86 6.16 3.63
N ILE A 59 -4.69 4.98 4.21
CA ILE A 59 -5.56 3.81 3.99
C ILE A 59 -6.24 3.43 5.29
N GLY A 60 -7.58 3.35 5.27
CA GLY A 60 -8.42 3.01 6.41
C GLY A 60 -8.90 4.24 7.21
N PRO A 61 -9.50 4.02 8.38
CA PRO A 61 -10.12 5.09 9.17
C PRO A 61 -9.08 6.11 9.66
N TYR A 62 -9.31 7.40 9.39
CA TYR A 62 -8.42 8.48 9.80
C TYR A 62 -9.22 9.62 10.45
N SER A 63 -9.00 9.84 11.75
CA SER A 63 -9.68 10.85 12.56
C SER A 63 -8.91 12.18 12.67
N GLY A 64 -7.69 12.25 12.13
CA GLY A 64 -6.89 13.47 12.14
C GLY A 64 -7.33 14.52 11.13
N LYS A 65 -6.71 15.70 11.18
CA LYS A 65 -6.93 16.76 10.18
C LYS A 65 -6.55 16.27 8.78
N LYS A 66 -7.52 16.30 7.86
CA LYS A 66 -7.30 15.92 6.46
C LYS A 66 -6.53 17.03 5.73
N LYS A 67 -5.58 16.63 4.88
CA LYS A 67 -4.82 17.54 4.00
C LYS A 67 -5.28 17.35 2.56
N ALA A 68 -5.46 18.44 1.82
CA ALA A 68 -5.89 18.39 0.42
C ALA A 68 -4.88 17.67 -0.50
N THR A 69 -3.60 17.65 -0.13
CA THR A 69 -2.52 16.97 -0.87
C THR A 69 -2.43 15.47 -0.60
N VAL A 70 -3.25 14.94 0.32
CA VAL A 70 -3.22 13.54 0.74
C VAL A 70 -4.51 12.86 0.31
N LYS A 71 -4.40 11.69 -0.33
CA LYS A 71 -5.54 10.85 -0.69
C LYS A 71 -5.94 9.99 0.50
N TYR A 72 -7.21 10.00 0.86
CA TYR A 72 -7.77 9.16 1.93
C TYR A 72 -8.62 8.07 1.29
N LEU A 73 -8.20 6.82 1.41
CA LEU A 73 -8.80 5.66 0.76
C LEU A 73 -9.21 4.63 1.82
N SER A 74 -10.17 3.77 1.48
CA SER A 74 -10.52 2.61 2.32
C SER A 74 -9.56 1.45 2.07
N GLU A 75 -9.55 0.48 2.98
CA GLU A 75 -8.76 -0.76 2.89
C GLU A 75 -9.10 -1.54 1.62
N LYS A 76 -10.34 -1.43 1.13
CA LYS A 76 -10.83 -2.06 -0.10
C LYS A 76 -10.16 -1.56 -1.37
N TRP A 77 -9.38 -0.49 -1.31
CA TRP A 77 -8.58 -0.06 -2.47
C TRP A 77 -7.31 -0.91 -2.64
N VAL A 78 -6.83 -1.52 -1.55
CA VAL A 78 -5.67 -2.43 -1.57
C VAL A 78 -6.09 -3.86 -1.92
N LEU A 79 -7.31 -4.25 -1.55
CA LEU A 79 -7.90 -5.58 -1.79
C LEU A 79 -8.60 -5.63 -3.15
#